data_AF-A0A832H2F5-F1
#
_entry.id   AF-A0A832H2F5-F1
#
_cell.length_a   1.000
_cell.length_b   1.000
_cell.length_c   1.000
_cell.angle_alpha   90.00
_cell.angle_beta   90.00
_cell.angle_gamma   90.00
#
_symmetry.space_group_name_H-M   'P 1'
#
loop_
_entity.id
_entity.type
_entity.pdbx_description
1 polymer ?
#
loop_
_entity_poly.entity_id
_entity_poly.type
_entity_poly.pdbx_seq_one_letter_code
_entity_poly.pdbx_strand_id
1 'polypeptide(L)'
;MSDGLSNFRYDEFLHDLKERIRNSQVRAALAVNRELVLLYWQIGCEILKRQQEQGWGSKVIEKLAKDLKREFPDISGFSRSNLLYMRAFAEAYPDEQIVQQLVGQIPWGHNVRILESIKDPSERLWYVRQTIENGWSRNVLVHQMESDLYHRMGEAITNFDRVLPPVQSDLANQMLKDPYNFSFLSLSKEVQERELERSLVDHIRDFLLELGVGFSFLGSQYPLEVSGKEYKLDLLFYHVRLHCYVVIDLKMGEFEPEFSGKMGFYVTAVDNLLRTDVDQPTIGI
;
A
#
# COMPACT_ATOMS: atom_id res chain seq x y z
N MET A 1 42.74 10.75 17.99
CA MET A 1 41.47 11.47 17.82
C MET A 1 41.00 11.54 16.35
N SER A 2 41.46 10.68 15.43
CA SER A 2 41.05 10.74 14.00
C SER A 2 40.02 9.69 13.55
N ASP A 3 39.80 8.60 14.29
CA ASP A 3 38.95 7.48 13.83
C ASP A 3 37.44 7.76 13.91
N GLY A 4 36.99 8.63 14.81
CA GLY A 4 35.57 8.97 14.94
C GLY A 4 35.02 9.82 13.78
N LEU A 5 35.87 10.63 13.16
CA LEU A 5 35.53 11.51 12.03
C LEU A 5 35.47 10.77 10.69
N SER A 6 36.21 9.66 10.52
CA SER A 6 36.14 8.85 9.29
C SER A 6 34.93 7.92 9.28
N ASN A 7 34.52 7.39 10.44
CA ASN A 7 33.35 6.50 10.53
C ASN A 7 32.04 7.26 10.27
N PHE A 8 31.90 8.46 10.82
CA PHE A 8 30.73 9.32 10.56
C PHE A 8 30.57 9.65 9.07
N ARG A 9 31.68 9.93 8.38
CA ARG A 9 31.69 10.18 6.93
C ARG A 9 31.38 8.94 6.09
N TYR A 10 31.70 7.74 6.60
CA TYR A 10 31.33 6.49 5.93
C TYR A 10 29.84 6.18 6.11
N ASP A 11 29.29 6.39 7.30
CA ASP A 11 27.87 6.16 7.56
C ASP A 11 26.97 7.12 6.77
N GLU A 12 27.34 8.40 6.67
CA GLU A 12 26.69 9.37 5.78
C GLU A 12 26.78 8.96 4.31
N PHE A 13 27.98 8.59 3.84
CA PHE A 13 28.18 8.11 2.48
C PHE A 13 27.35 6.85 2.17
N LEU A 14 27.30 5.90 3.11
CA LEU A 14 26.51 4.69 2.98
C LEU A 14 25.01 5.00 2.98
N HIS A 15 24.56 5.95 3.78
CA HIS A 15 23.17 6.43 3.78
C HIS A 15 22.82 7.03 2.41
N ASP A 16 23.63 7.96 1.90
CA ASP A 16 23.45 8.57 0.58
C ASP A 16 23.40 7.54 -0.55
N LEU A 17 24.28 6.53 -0.50
CA LEU A 17 24.26 5.44 -1.48
C LEU A 17 22.99 4.61 -1.37
N LYS A 18 22.54 4.27 -0.16
CA LYS A 18 21.29 3.54 0.07
C LYS A 18 20.09 4.32 -0.47
N GLU A 19 20.02 5.63 -0.24
CA GLU A 19 18.98 6.47 -0.80
C GLU A 19 19.01 6.50 -2.33
N ARG A 20 20.19 6.68 -2.94
CA ARG A 20 20.35 6.66 -4.41
C ARG A 20 19.91 5.33 -5.04
N ILE A 21 20.22 4.21 -4.38
CA ILE A 21 19.79 2.88 -4.81
C ILE A 21 18.26 2.79 -4.73
N ARG A 22 17.65 3.12 -3.57
CA ARG A 22 16.20 3.11 -3.39
C ARG A 22 15.47 3.99 -4.40
N ASN A 23 15.95 5.22 -4.60
CA ASN A 23 15.40 6.15 -5.59
C ASN A 23 15.43 5.56 -7.02
N SER A 24 16.49 4.83 -7.34
CA SER A 24 16.64 4.20 -8.66
C SER A 24 15.71 2.99 -8.80
N GLN A 25 15.55 2.18 -7.75
CA GLN A 25 14.58 1.08 -7.72
C GLN A 25 13.13 1.59 -7.87
N VAL A 26 12.76 2.65 -7.16
CA VAL A 26 11.40 3.25 -7.25
C VAL A 26 11.15 3.76 -8.67
N ARG A 27 12.11 4.46 -9.28
CA ARG A 27 11.99 4.93 -10.67
C ARG A 27 11.83 3.78 -11.67
N ALA A 28 12.58 2.69 -11.49
CA ALA A 28 12.43 1.51 -12.33
C ALA A 28 11.05 0.86 -12.16
N ALA A 29 10.59 0.66 -10.92
CA ALA A 29 9.28 0.11 -10.63
C ALA A 29 8.15 0.97 -11.20
N LEU A 30 8.25 2.31 -11.11
CA LEU A 30 7.31 3.24 -11.72
C LEU A 30 7.24 3.10 -13.25
N ALA A 31 8.39 2.97 -13.91
CA ALA A 31 8.44 2.81 -15.36
C ALA A 31 7.79 1.49 -15.79
N VAL A 32 8.09 0.40 -15.07
CA VAL A 32 7.51 -0.92 -15.29
C VAL A 32 5.99 -0.90 -15.06
N ASN A 33 5.54 -0.27 -13.97
CA ASN A 33 4.13 -0.12 -13.67
C ASN A 33 3.36 0.62 -14.76
N ARG A 34 3.91 1.74 -15.25
CA ARG A 34 3.29 2.51 -16.33
C ARG A 34 3.09 1.66 -17.57
N GLU A 35 4.09 0.86 -17.92
CA GLU A 35 4.02 0.03 -19.11
C GLU A 35 3.08 -1.15 -18.96
N LEU A 36 3.03 -1.75 -17.77
CA LEU A 36 2.05 -2.76 -17.44
C LEU A 36 0.61 -2.22 -17.53
N VAL A 37 0.34 -1.05 -16.94
CA VAL A 37 -0.99 -0.42 -16.97
C VAL A 37 -1.37 -0.02 -18.40
N LEU A 38 -0.42 0.46 -19.20
CA LEU A 38 -0.64 0.77 -20.61
C LEU A 38 -0.97 -0.50 -21.41
N LEU A 39 -0.22 -1.59 -21.23
CA LEU A 39 -0.51 -2.87 -21.87
C LEU A 39 -1.92 -3.37 -21.52
N TYR A 40 -2.29 -3.30 -20.25
CA TYR A 40 -3.63 -3.70 -19.78
C TYR A 40 -4.74 -2.84 -20.39
N TRP A 41 -4.50 -1.54 -20.51
CA TRP A 41 -5.41 -0.64 -21.22
C TRP A 41 -5.55 -1.02 -22.70
N GLN A 42 -4.44 -1.24 -23.41
CA GLN A 42 -4.44 -1.65 -24.83
C GLN A 42 -5.18 -2.96 -25.06
N ILE A 43 -4.98 -3.96 -24.18
CA ILE A 43 -5.74 -5.22 -24.21
C ILE A 43 -7.24 -4.94 -24.04
N GLY A 44 -7.60 -4.06 -23.10
CA GLY A 44 -8.98 -3.63 -22.89
C GLY A 44 -9.59 -2.98 -24.12
N CYS A 45 -8.88 -2.06 -24.78
CA CYS A 45 -9.30 -1.42 -26.03
C CYS A 45 -9.53 -2.44 -27.16
N GLU A 46 -8.61 -3.40 -27.33
CA GLU A 46 -8.76 -4.44 -28.35
C GLU A 46 -9.96 -5.35 -28.06
N ILE A 47 -10.20 -5.70 -26.78
CA ILE A 47 -11.41 -6.44 -26.39
C ILE A 47 -12.65 -5.63 -26.77
N LEU A 48 -12.74 -4.35 -26.39
CA LEU A 48 -13.89 -3.49 -26.71
C LEU A 48 -14.16 -3.41 -28.21
N LYS A 49 -13.10 -3.17 -29.00
CA LYS A 49 -13.18 -3.12 -30.47
C LYS A 49 -13.76 -4.40 -31.05
N ARG A 50 -13.25 -5.57 -30.62
CA ARG A 50 -13.73 -6.87 -31.10
C ARG A 50 -15.14 -7.21 -30.62
N GLN A 51 -15.55 -6.75 -29.43
CA GLN A 51 -16.94 -6.87 -28.98
C GLN A 51 -17.88 -6.09 -29.90
N GLN A 52 -17.50 -4.89 -30.32
CA GLN A 52 -18.30 -4.05 -31.22
C GLN A 52 -18.35 -4.60 -32.65
N GLU A 53 -17.21 -5.03 -33.21
CA GLU A 53 -17.12 -5.49 -34.60
C GLU A 53 -17.64 -6.93 -34.80
N GLN A 54 -17.45 -7.81 -33.82
CA GLN A 54 -17.63 -9.27 -33.99
C GLN A 54 -18.57 -9.89 -32.95
N GLY A 55 -19.16 -9.08 -32.06
CA GLY A 55 -20.09 -9.57 -31.04
C GLY A 55 -19.46 -10.50 -30.00
N TRP A 56 -18.16 -10.32 -29.70
CA TRP A 56 -17.44 -11.18 -28.76
C TRP A 56 -18.12 -11.23 -27.38
N GLY A 57 -18.60 -12.42 -27.01
CA GLY A 57 -19.22 -12.69 -25.72
C GLY A 57 -18.23 -13.20 -24.66
N SER A 58 -18.77 -13.55 -23.49
CA SER A 58 -18.01 -14.07 -22.33
C SER A 58 -17.17 -15.32 -22.63
N LYS A 59 -17.60 -16.17 -23.57
CA LYS A 59 -16.87 -17.38 -24.00
C LYS A 59 -15.55 -17.07 -24.71
N VAL A 60 -15.49 -15.96 -25.46
CA VAL A 60 -14.27 -15.57 -26.18
C VAL A 60 -13.22 -15.06 -25.20
N ILE A 61 -13.64 -14.27 -24.20
CA ILE A 61 -12.77 -13.78 -23.12
C ILE A 61 -12.22 -14.96 -22.29
N GLU A 62 -13.02 -15.99 -22.03
CA GLU A 62 -12.56 -17.18 -21.32
C GLU A 62 -11.49 -17.95 -22.11
N LYS A 63 -11.70 -18.10 -23.42
CA LYS A 63 -10.70 -18.73 -24.29
C LYS A 63 -9.41 -17.90 -24.34
N LEU A 64 -9.53 -16.57 -24.50
CA LEU A 64 -8.39 -15.66 -24.52
C LEU A 64 -7.57 -15.73 -23.23
N ALA A 65 -8.23 -15.72 -22.06
CA ALA A 65 -7.56 -15.89 -20.77
C ALA A 65 -6.77 -17.20 -20.68
N LYS A 66 -7.36 -18.31 -21.15
CA LYS A 66 -6.71 -19.63 -21.17
C LYS A 66 -5.50 -19.64 -22.10
N ASP A 67 -5.63 -19.09 -23.30
CA ASP A 67 -4.56 -19.06 -24.29
C ASP A 67 -3.42 -18.14 -23.85
N LEU A 68 -3.70 -16.95 -23.31
CA LEU A 68 -2.68 -16.03 -22.78
C LEU A 68 -1.93 -16.63 -21.58
N LYS A 69 -2.65 -17.29 -20.65
CA LYS A 69 -2.01 -17.94 -19.51
C LYS A 69 -1.15 -19.14 -19.91
N ARG A 70 -1.51 -19.83 -21.00
CA ARG A 70 -0.70 -20.94 -21.54
C ARG A 70 0.59 -20.42 -22.18
N GLU A 71 0.50 -19.31 -22.91
CA GLU A 71 1.65 -18.70 -23.59
C GLU A 71 2.59 -17.97 -22.62
N PHE A 72 2.02 -17.32 -21.60
CA PHE A 72 2.74 -16.54 -20.60
C PHE A 72 2.47 -17.07 -19.18
N PRO A 73 2.94 -18.27 -18.82
CA PRO A 73 2.61 -18.93 -17.55
C PRO A 73 3.18 -18.20 -16.33
N ASP A 74 4.28 -17.48 -16.49
CA ASP A 74 4.98 -16.75 -15.42
C ASP A 74 4.46 -15.32 -15.22
N ILE A 75 3.63 -14.82 -16.14
CA ILE A 75 3.03 -13.49 -16.05
C ILE A 75 1.65 -13.62 -15.39
N SER A 76 1.49 -12.94 -14.25
CA SER A 76 0.20 -12.86 -13.58
C SER A 76 -0.68 -11.78 -14.23
N GLY A 77 -2.00 -11.86 -14.04
CA GLY A 77 -2.92 -10.85 -14.57
C GLY A 77 -3.65 -11.20 -15.87
N PHE A 78 -3.46 -12.40 -16.44
CA PHE A 78 -4.29 -12.86 -17.57
C PHE A 78 -5.46 -13.77 -17.16
N SER A 79 -5.98 -13.60 -15.94
CA SER A 79 -7.21 -14.29 -15.54
C SER A 79 -8.42 -13.71 -16.27
N ARG A 80 -9.49 -14.51 -16.42
CA ARG A 80 -10.75 -14.05 -17.03
C ARG A 80 -11.28 -12.78 -16.36
N SER A 81 -11.25 -12.73 -15.03
CA SER A 81 -11.69 -11.55 -14.27
C SER A 81 -10.82 -10.34 -14.58
N ASN A 82 -9.50 -10.52 -14.68
CA ASN A 82 -8.61 -9.40 -14.96
C ASN A 82 -8.77 -8.87 -16.39
N LEU A 83 -9.04 -9.72 -17.39
CA LEU A 83 -9.39 -9.26 -18.73
C LEU A 83 -10.70 -8.44 -18.75
N LEU A 84 -11.66 -8.78 -17.89
CA LEU A 84 -12.88 -7.98 -17.72
C LEU A 84 -12.57 -6.62 -17.08
N TYR A 85 -11.66 -6.56 -16.10
CA TYR A 85 -11.19 -5.29 -15.55
C TYR A 85 -10.42 -4.47 -16.57
N MET A 86 -9.54 -5.06 -17.37
CA MET A 86 -8.84 -4.39 -18.47
C MET A 86 -9.82 -3.73 -19.43
N ARG A 87 -10.87 -4.46 -19.83
CA ARG A 87 -11.95 -3.92 -20.65
C ARG A 87 -12.66 -2.75 -19.97
N ALA A 88 -13.10 -2.92 -18.72
CA ALA A 88 -13.79 -1.87 -17.96
C ALA A 88 -12.89 -0.63 -17.74
N PHE A 89 -11.58 -0.85 -17.58
CA PHE A 89 -10.58 0.21 -17.45
C PHE A 89 -10.44 1.00 -18.76
N ALA A 90 -10.35 0.32 -19.90
CA ALA A 90 -10.34 0.98 -21.20
C ALA A 90 -11.62 1.76 -21.49
N GLU A 91 -12.77 1.23 -21.07
CA GLU A 91 -14.07 1.91 -21.19
C GLU A 91 -14.15 3.16 -20.27
N ALA A 92 -13.60 3.07 -19.06
CA ALA A 92 -13.59 4.18 -18.09
C ALA A 92 -12.60 5.30 -18.46
N TYR A 93 -11.50 4.96 -19.13
CA TYR A 93 -10.42 5.89 -19.50
C TYR A 93 -10.15 5.79 -21.01
N PRO A 94 -10.97 6.42 -21.88
CA PRO A 94 -10.80 6.31 -23.33
C PRO A 94 -9.58 7.07 -23.87
N ASP A 95 -9.02 8.01 -23.10
CA ASP A 95 -7.86 8.82 -23.48
C ASP A 95 -6.55 8.21 -22.94
N GLU A 96 -5.68 7.78 -23.85
CA GLU A 96 -4.37 7.23 -23.55
C GLU A 96 -3.48 8.19 -22.74
N GLN A 97 -3.62 9.51 -22.92
CA GLN A 97 -2.83 10.48 -22.17
C GLN A 97 -3.17 10.44 -20.68
N ILE A 98 -4.45 10.26 -20.34
CA ILE A 98 -4.89 10.08 -18.94
C ILE A 98 -4.30 8.78 -18.39
N VAL A 99 -4.22 7.74 -19.21
CA VAL A 99 -3.64 6.44 -18.84
C VAL A 99 -2.18 6.58 -18.44
N GLN A 100 -1.37 7.20 -19.29
CA GLN A 100 0.06 7.35 -19.03
C GLN A 100 0.36 8.37 -17.92
N GLN A 101 -0.41 9.45 -17.83
CA GLN A 101 -0.10 10.58 -16.95
C GLN A 101 -0.73 10.50 -15.56
N LEU A 102 -1.79 9.72 -15.35
CA LEU A 102 -2.45 9.62 -14.05
C LEU A 102 -2.56 8.19 -13.57
N VAL A 103 -3.42 7.38 -14.19
CA VAL A 103 -3.72 6.02 -13.68
C VAL A 103 -2.55 5.05 -13.82
N GLY A 104 -1.64 5.27 -14.76
CA GLY A 104 -0.36 4.55 -14.87
C GLY A 104 0.65 4.92 -13.78
N GLN A 105 0.39 5.97 -12.99
CA GLN A 105 1.21 6.34 -11.85
C GLN A 105 0.78 5.64 -10.55
N ILE A 106 -0.19 4.75 -10.57
CA ILE A 106 -0.57 3.92 -9.41
C ILE A 106 -0.58 2.43 -9.80
N PRO A 107 -0.33 1.52 -8.84
CA PRO A 107 -0.34 0.08 -9.11
C PRO A 107 -1.67 -0.41 -9.69
N TRP A 108 -1.65 -1.44 -10.55
CA TRP A 108 -2.87 -1.97 -11.20
C TRP A 108 -3.97 -2.32 -10.19
N GLY A 109 -3.59 -2.87 -9.03
CA GLY A 109 -4.54 -3.18 -7.95
C GLY A 109 -5.31 -1.97 -7.42
N HIS A 110 -4.72 -0.77 -7.42
CA HIS A 110 -5.42 0.46 -7.01
C HIS A 110 -6.44 0.88 -8.06
N ASN A 111 -6.04 0.81 -9.34
CA ASN A 111 -6.92 1.10 -10.47
C ASN A 111 -8.17 0.21 -10.46
N VAL A 112 -8.00 -1.08 -10.19
CA VAL A 112 -9.13 -2.01 -10.05
C VAL A 112 -10.05 -1.62 -8.90
N ARG A 113 -9.51 -1.28 -7.72
CA ARG A 113 -10.34 -0.85 -6.57
C ARG A 113 -11.15 0.41 -6.86
N ILE A 114 -10.52 1.41 -7.47
CA ILE A 114 -11.21 2.66 -7.85
C ILE A 114 -12.32 2.36 -8.87
N LEU A 115 -12.06 1.51 -9.87
CA LEU A 115 -13.06 1.10 -10.86
C LEU A 115 -14.25 0.37 -10.24
N GLU A 116 -14.00 -0.52 -9.28
CA GLU A 116 -15.04 -1.31 -8.61
C GLU A 116 -15.93 -0.44 -7.73
N SER A 117 -15.32 0.44 -6.94
CA SER A 117 -16.02 1.20 -5.90
C SER A 117 -16.69 2.46 -6.43
N ILE A 118 -16.08 3.14 -7.40
CA ILE A 118 -16.50 4.48 -7.83
C ILE A 118 -17.05 4.44 -9.25
N LYS A 119 -18.21 5.06 -9.47
CA LYS A 119 -18.86 5.15 -10.80
C LYS A 119 -18.59 6.46 -11.51
N ASP A 120 -18.52 7.57 -10.77
CA ASP A 120 -18.32 8.90 -11.35
C ASP A 120 -16.88 9.06 -11.88
N PRO A 121 -16.68 9.45 -13.15
CA PRO A 121 -15.35 9.61 -13.73
C PRO A 121 -14.51 10.70 -13.04
N SER A 122 -15.13 11.78 -12.56
CA SER A 122 -14.42 12.90 -11.93
C SER A 122 -13.91 12.49 -10.55
N GLU A 123 -14.74 11.78 -9.78
CA GLU A 123 -14.40 11.20 -8.48
C GLU A 123 -13.28 10.16 -8.60
N ARG A 124 -13.32 9.28 -9.61
CA ARG A 124 -12.23 8.32 -9.88
C ARG A 124 -10.90 9.05 -10.04
N LEU A 125 -10.86 10.04 -10.92
CA LEU A 125 -9.65 10.82 -11.17
C LEU A 125 -9.20 11.61 -9.93
N TRP A 126 -10.14 12.02 -9.08
CA TRP A 126 -9.82 12.65 -7.80
C TRP A 126 -9.12 11.68 -6.85
N TYR A 127 -9.64 10.46 -6.65
CA TYR A 127 -8.97 9.45 -5.81
C TYR A 127 -7.60 9.03 -6.37
N VAL A 128 -7.45 8.95 -7.70
CA VAL A 128 -6.15 8.69 -8.34
C VAL A 128 -5.16 9.80 -7.99
N ARG A 129 -5.55 11.07 -8.14
CA ARG A 129 -4.71 12.22 -7.79
C ARG A 129 -4.33 12.21 -6.31
N GLN A 130 -5.31 12.01 -5.43
CA GLN A 130 -5.06 11.97 -3.99
C GLN A 130 -4.17 10.78 -3.58
N THR A 131 -4.28 9.64 -4.27
CA THR A 131 -3.39 8.49 -4.05
C THR A 131 -1.95 8.85 -4.39
N ILE A 132 -1.72 9.53 -5.51
CA ILE A 132 -0.38 9.95 -5.94
C ILE A 132 0.19 11.00 -4.99
N GLU A 133 -0.61 12.04 -4.68
CA GLU A 133 -0.21 13.17 -3.85
C GLU A 133 0.14 12.76 -2.42
N ASN A 134 -0.71 11.94 -1.80
CA ASN A 134 -0.54 11.52 -0.41
C ASN A 134 0.22 10.19 -0.28
N GLY A 135 0.60 9.58 -1.40
CA GLY A 135 1.29 8.29 -1.42
C GLY A 135 0.49 7.16 -0.78
N TRP A 136 -0.84 7.14 -0.98
CA TRP A 136 -1.71 6.16 -0.32
C TRP A 136 -1.39 4.73 -0.74
N SER A 137 -1.35 3.87 0.27
CA SER A 137 -1.41 2.44 0.13
C SER A 137 -2.80 2.02 -0.40
N ARG A 138 -2.91 0.84 -1.02
CA ARG A 138 -4.19 0.31 -1.51
C ARG A 138 -5.26 0.23 -0.41
N ASN A 139 -4.88 -0.12 0.82
CA ASN A 139 -5.81 -0.25 1.94
C ASN A 139 -6.25 1.14 2.42
N VAL A 140 -5.32 2.11 2.48
CA VAL A 140 -5.66 3.51 2.78
C VAL A 140 -6.62 4.05 1.74
N LEU A 141 -6.35 3.83 0.44
CA LEU A 141 -7.26 4.23 -0.65
C LEU A 141 -8.66 3.63 -0.47
N VAL A 142 -8.77 2.33 -0.18
CA VAL A 142 -10.07 1.68 0.08
C VAL A 142 -10.78 2.33 1.27
N HIS A 143 -10.10 2.53 2.39
CA HIS A 143 -10.67 3.21 3.55
C HIS A 143 -11.13 4.64 3.23
N GLN A 144 -10.35 5.41 2.46
CA GLN A 144 -10.75 6.77 2.09
C GLN A 144 -12.01 6.77 1.21
N MET A 145 -12.13 5.82 0.28
CA MET A 145 -13.35 5.63 -0.52
C MET A 145 -14.55 5.22 0.34
N GLU A 146 -14.37 4.27 1.27
CA GLU A 146 -15.43 3.84 2.20
C GLU A 146 -15.89 4.96 3.14
N SER A 147 -14.97 5.84 3.53
CA SER A 147 -15.26 7.02 4.34
C SER A 147 -15.89 8.18 3.56
N ASP A 148 -16.11 8.02 2.25
CA ASP A 148 -16.64 9.05 1.35
C ASP A 148 -15.87 10.39 1.44
N LEU A 149 -14.53 10.31 1.42
CA LEU A 149 -13.68 11.48 1.58
C LEU A 149 -13.96 12.56 0.51
N TYR A 150 -14.22 12.13 -0.73
CA TYR A 150 -14.49 13.02 -1.86
C TYR A 150 -15.63 14.01 -1.57
N HIS A 151 -16.77 13.52 -1.07
CA HIS A 151 -17.90 14.38 -0.75
C HIS A 151 -17.69 15.16 0.56
N ARG A 152 -16.91 14.64 1.52
CA ARG A 152 -16.56 15.36 2.76
C ARG A 152 -15.62 16.54 2.54
N MET A 153 -14.75 16.49 1.53
CA MET A 153 -13.79 17.56 1.20
C MET A 153 -14.31 18.61 0.21
N GLY A 154 -15.60 18.55 -0.16
CA GLY A 154 -16.23 19.29 -1.26
C GLY A 154 -16.18 20.84 -1.24
N GLU A 155 -15.37 21.48 -0.40
CA GLU A 155 -15.13 22.93 -0.41
C GLU A 155 -13.69 23.36 -0.75
N ALA A 156 -12.72 22.46 -0.80
CA ALA A 156 -11.33 22.82 -1.10
C ALA A 156 -10.93 22.38 -2.52
N ILE A 157 -11.29 23.21 -3.51
CA ILE A 157 -10.64 23.21 -4.82
C ILE A 157 -9.15 23.46 -4.57
N THR A 158 -8.28 22.51 -4.91
CA THR A 158 -6.87 22.83 -5.09
C THR A 158 -6.32 22.20 -6.35
N ASN A 159 -5.48 23.00 -6.96
CA ASN A 159 -4.99 22.94 -8.32
C ASN A 159 -3.50 22.54 -8.23
N PHE A 160 -3.01 21.81 -9.24
CA PHE A 160 -1.61 21.72 -9.71
C PHE A 160 -0.68 20.55 -9.31
N ASP A 161 -0.14 19.99 -10.40
CA ASP A 161 1.24 19.61 -10.77
C ASP A 161 2.12 18.63 -9.98
N ARG A 162 2.34 17.48 -10.66
CA ARG A 162 3.53 16.61 -10.68
C ARG A 162 4.32 16.55 -9.37
N VAL A 163 3.90 15.63 -8.50
CA VAL A 163 4.73 15.13 -7.42
C VAL A 163 4.90 13.62 -7.61
N LEU A 164 6.15 13.19 -7.75
CA LEU A 164 6.52 11.78 -7.57
C LEU A 164 6.35 11.44 -6.09
N PRO A 165 5.86 10.24 -5.74
CA PRO A 165 5.73 9.86 -4.34
C PRO A 165 7.10 10.01 -3.66
N PRO A 166 7.18 10.58 -2.44
CA PRO A 166 8.42 10.54 -1.68
C PRO A 166 8.90 9.08 -1.63
N VAL A 167 10.21 8.85 -1.74
CA VAL A 167 10.78 7.48 -1.84
C VAL A 167 10.44 6.61 -0.62
N GLN A 168 10.03 7.24 0.48
CA GLN A 168 9.63 6.61 1.73
C GLN A 168 8.10 6.43 1.85
N SER A 169 7.30 6.86 0.87
CA SER A 169 5.83 6.74 0.90
C SER A 169 5.37 5.30 0.73
N ASP A 170 4.14 5.03 1.15
CA ASP A 170 3.58 3.69 1.07
C ASP A 170 3.29 3.26 -0.34
N LEU A 171 2.86 4.21 -1.17
CA LEU A 171 2.75 3.99 -2.60
C LEU A 171 4.08 3.57 -3.24
N ALA A 172 5.21 4.20 -2.88
CA ALA A 172 6.52 3.82 -3.42
C ALA A 172 6.89 2.38 -3.02
N ASN A 173 6.61 1.99 -1.77
CA ASN A 173 6.86 0.63 -1.29
C ASN A 173 5.91 -0.40 -1.91
N GLN A 174 4.65 -0.03 -2.16
CA GLN A 174 3.71 -0.91 -2.85
C GLN A 174 4.05 -1.08 -4.34
N MET A 175 4.58 -0.07 -5.01
CA MET A 175 5.07 -0.19 -6.38
C MET A 175 6.27 -1.12 -6.49
N LEU A 176 7.21 -1.01 -5.53
CA LEU A 176 8.36 -1.89 -5.45
C LEU A 176 7.96 -3.34 -5.21
N LYS A 177 6.80 -3.57 -4.57
CA LYS A 177 6.33 -4.90 -4.15
C LYS A 177 5.15 -5.43 -4.96
N ASP A 178 4.72 -4.76 -6.02
CA ASP A 178 3.53 -5.16 -6.77
C ASP A 178 3.77 -6.52 -7.46
N PRO A 179 3.02 -7.58 -7.09
CA PRO A 179 3.15 -8.89 -7.72
C PRO A 179 2.97 -8.85 -9.24
N TYR A 180 2.14 -7.93 -9.77
CA TYR A 180 1.97 -7.80 -11.20
C TYR A 180 3.25 -7.31 -11.88
N ASN A 181 3.94 -6.32 -11.31
CA ASN A 181 5.22 -5.82 -11.83
C ASN A 181 6.30 -6.90 -11.81
N PHE A 182 6.40 -7.66 -10.73
CA PHE A 182 7.39 -8.75 -10.63
C PHE A 182 7.13 -9.87 -11.64
N SER A 183 5.86 -10.25 -11.81
CA SER A 183 5.48 -11.27 -12.79
C SER A 183 5.69 -10.79 -14.23
N PHE A 184 5.44 -9.52 -14.52
CA PHE A 184 5.64 -8.92 -15.83
C PHE A 184 7.11 -8.90 -16.25
N LEU A 185 8.02 -8.72 -15.28
CA LEU A 185 9.47 -8.81 -15.50
C LEU A 185 10.02 -10.25 -15.52
N SER A 186 9.15 -11.28 -15.40
CA SER A 186 9.54 -12.69 -15.31
C SER A 186 10.58 -12.99 -14.21
N LEU A 187 10.53 -12.24 -13.10
CA LEU A 187 11.40 -12.50 -11.95
C LEU A 187 10.92 -13.76 -11.23
N SER A 188 11.83 -14.73 -11.01
CA SER A 188 11.49 -16.09 -10.57
C SER A 188 10.70 -16.13 -9.25
N LYS A 189 9.81 -17.13 -9.11
CA LYS A 189 8.97 -17.38 -7.93
C LYS A 189 9.73 -17.36 -6.59
N GLU A 190 10.97 -17.81 -6.59
CA GLU A 190 11.83 -17.87 -5.40
C GLU A 190 12.26 -16.48 -4.90
N VAL A 191 12.35 -15.48 -5.79
CA VAL A 191 12.56 -14.08 -5.42
C VAL A 191 11.27 -13.46 -4.89
N GLN A 192 10.13 -13.81 -5.48
CA GLN A 192 8.81 -13.34 -5.06
C GLN A 192 8.44 -13.81 -3.66
N GLU A 193 8.66 -15.09 -3.32
CA GLU A 193 8.34 -15.65 -1.99
C GLU A 193 9.25 -15.09 -0.89
N ARG A 194 10.54 -14.92 -1.17
CA ARG A 194 11.53 -14.43 -0.21
C ARG A 194 11.38 -12.94 0.07
N GLU A 195 10.90 -12.15 -0.90
CA GLU A 195 10.48 -10.76 -0.66
C GLU A 195 9.10 -10.65 0.00
N LEU A 196 8.17 -11.60 -0.24
CA LEU A 196 6.88 -11.66 0.46
C LEU A 196 7.08 -11.88 1.97
N GLU A 197 7.98 -12.78 2.34
CA GLU A 197 8.35 -13.08 3.73
C GLU A 197 9.03 -11.86 4.40
N ARG A 198 9.81 -11.09 3.65
CA ARG A 198 10.36 -9.80 4.09
C ARG A 198 9.29 -8.71 4.20
N SER A 199 8.30 -8.74 3.30
CA SER A 199 7.17 -7.82 3.28
C SER A 199 6.24 -8.02 4.49
N LEU A 200 6.20 -9.21 5.09
CA LEU A 200 5.49 -9.48 6.35
C LEU A 200 6.04 -8.67 7.54
N VAL A 201 7.32 -8.33 7.52
CA VAL A 201 7.92 -7.40 8.51
C VAL A 201 7.56 -5.95 8.16
N ASP A 202 7.46 -5.61 6.88
CA ASP A 202 6.96 -4.31 6.43
C ASP A 202 5.43 -4.15 6.61
N HIS A 203 4.67 -5.24 6.80
CA HIS A 203 3.24 -5.19 7.16
C HIS A 203 3.00 -4.56 8.53
N ILE A 204 4.00 -4.53 9.41
CA ILE A 204 3.92 -3.74 10.64
C ILE A 204 3.80 -2.26 10.29
N ARG A 205 4.43 -1.79 9.21
CA ARG A 205 4.32 -0.41 8.73
C ARG A 205 2.95 -0.14 8.10
N ASP A 206 2.44 -1.07 7.31
CA ASP A 206 1.11 -0.99 6.70
C ASP A 206 0.00 -1.02 7.77
N PHE A 207 0.19 -1.78 8.86
CA PHE A 207 -0.65 -1.73 10.05
C PHE A 207 -0.68 -0.34 10.71
N LEU A 208 0.44 0.40 10.72
CA LEU A 208 0.48 1.79 11.25
C LEU A 208 -0.38 2.75 10.45
N LEU A 209 -0.52 2.48 9.15
CA LEU A 209 -1.27 3.32 8.22
C LEU A 209 -2.74 2.93 8.19
N GLU A 210 -3.05 1.66 8.46
CA GLU A 210 -4.40 1.13 8.64
C GLU A 210 -5.08 1.66 9.91
N LEU A 211 -4.32 1.98 10.97
CA LEU A 211 -4.85 2.57 12.21
C LEU A 211 -5.41 4.00 12.01
N GLY A 212 -5.06 4.66 10.91
CA GLY A 212 -5.58 5.97 10.53
C GLY A 212 -4.72 7.16 10.98
N VAL A 213 -5.20 8.38 10.69
CA VAL A 213 -4.44 9.61 10.93
C VAL A 213 -4.34 9.92 12.43
N GLY A 214 -3.11 9.91 12.95
CA GLY A 214 -2.81 10.37 14.30
C GLY A 214 -2.02 9.38 15.15
N PHE A 215 -1.74 8.19 14.66
CA PHE A 215 -0.86 7.24 15.34
C PHE A 215 0.62 7.61 15.13
N SER A 216 1.38 7.62 16.22
CA SER A 216 2.82 7.77 16.26
C SER A 216 3.42 6.50 16.87
N PHE A 217 4.26 5.81 16.10
CA PHE A 217 4.92 4.59 16.56
C PHE A 217 5.99 4.91 17.61
N LEU A 218 5.93 4.24 18.76
CA LEU A 218 6.90 4.39 19.85
C LEU A 218 7.89 3.22 19.89
N GLY A 219 7.45 2.00 19.54
CA GLY A 219 8.35 0.85 19.44
C GLY A 219 7.64 -0.49 19.35
N SER A 220 8.38 -1.52 18.93
CA SER A 220 7.97 -2.92 18.89
C SER A 220 8.77 -3.74 19.90
N GLN A 221 8.18 -4.80 20.46
CA GLN A 221 8.81 -5.58 21.55
C GLN A 221 9.25 -4.67 22.71
N TYR A 222 8.41 -3.68 23.02
CA TYR A 222 8.73 -2.59 23.93
C TYR A 222 8.87 -3.14 25.36
N PRO A 223 10.04 -2.99 26.00
CA PRO A 223 10.28 -3.54 27.32
C PRO A 223 9.52 -2.74 28.38
N LEU A 224 8.86 -3.44 29.29
CA LEU A 224 8.24 -2.91 30.49
C LEU A 224 8.81 -3.63 31.71
N GLU A 225 9.27 -2.88 32.70
CA GLU A 225 9.69 -3.44 33.98
C GLU A 225 8.58 -3.20 35.01
N VAL A 226 7.98 -4.29 35.49
CA VAL A 226 6.93 -4.23 36.52
C VAL A 226 7.33 -5.15 37.66
N SER A 227 7.49 -4.58 38.85
CA SER A 227 7.86 -5.32 40.08
C SER A 227 9.13 -6.17 39.93
N GLY A 228 10.15 -5.63 39.24
CA GLY A 228 11.45 -6.29 39.04
C GLY A 228 11.42 -7.46 38.05
N LYS A 229 10.34 -7.61 37.27
CA LYS A 229 10.26 -8.56 36.15
C LYS A 229 10.08 -7.79 34.84
N GLU A 230 10.79 -8.26 33.82
CA GLU A 230 10.73 -7.70 32.48
C GLU A 230 9.61 -8.36 31.67
N TYR A 231 8.76 -7.54 31.07
CA TYR A 231 7.70 -7.90 30.15
C TYR A 231 7.95 -7.20 28.82
N LYS A 232 7.42 -7.75 27.73
CA LYS A 232 7.52 -7.13 26.41
C LYS A 232 6.11 -6.94 25.83
N LEU A 233 5.83 -5.72 25.38
CA LEU A 233 4.66 -5.40 24.57
C LEU A 233 4.98 -5.66 23.11
N ASP A 234 4.06 -6.26 22.36
CA ASP A 234 4.32 -6.51 20.95
C ASP A 234 4.48 -5.20 20.18
N LEU A 235 3.54 -4.26 20.34
CA LEU A 235 3.64 -2.92 19.77
C LEU A 235 3.11 -1.83 20.73
N LEU A 236 3.74 -0.65 20.71
CA LEU A 236 3.34 0.53 21.46
C LEU A 236 3.25 1.76 20.53
N PHE A 237 2.15 2.51 20.69
CA PHE A 237 1.84 3.73 19.95
C PHE A 237 1.41 4.87 20.86
N TYR A 238 1.45 6.09 20.32
CA TYR A 238 0.77 7.26 20.85
C TYR A 238 -0.21 7.81 19.82
N HIS A 239 -1.42 8.15 20.24
CA HIS A 239 -2.41 8.78 19.38
C HIS A 239 -2.44 10.30 19.61
N VAL A 240 -1.92 11.08 18.66
CA VAL A 240 -1.69 12.52 18.81
C VAL A 240 -2.96 13.36 18.95
N ARG A 241 -4.11 12.91 18.40
CA ARG A 241 -5.40 13.62 18.55
C ARG A 241 -6.15 13.27 19.83
N LEU A 242 -6.09 12.01 20.26
CA LEU A 242 -6.75 11.54 21.49
C LEU A 242 -5.88 11.80 22.73
N HIS A 243 -4.60 12.10 22.52
CA HIS A 243 -3.59 12.26 23.56
C HIS A 243 -3.52 11.04 24.49
N CYS A 244 -3.42 9.84 23.95
CA CYS A 244 -3.29 8.61 24.75
C CYS A 244 -2.29 7.63 24.14
N TYR A 245 -1.77 6.73 24.97
CA TYR A 245 -1.01 5.57 24.50
C TYR A 245 -1.96 4.49 23.96
N VAL A 246 -1.50 3.73 22.97
CA VAL A 246 -2.21 2.56 22.43
C VAL A 246 -1.28 1.36 22.45
N VAL A 247 -1.68 0.31 23.16
CA VAL A 247 -0.95 -0.95 23.31
C VAL A 247 -1.60 -2.00 22.44
N ILE A 248 -0.80 -2.77 21.70
CA ILE A 248 -1.30 -3.79 20.79
C ILE A 248 -0.56 -5.10 21.05
N ASP A 249 -1.30 -6.17 21.31
CA ASP A 249 -0.77 -7.52 21.55
C ASP A 249 -1.16 -8.42 20.36
N LEU A 250 -0.16 -8.99 19.67
CA LEU A 250 -0.41 -9.77 18.47
C LEU A 250 -0.67 -11.24 18.84
N LYS A 251 -1.67 -11.85 18.20
CA LYS A 251 -2.04 -13.26 18.41
C LYS A 251 -2.31 -13.95 17.07
N MET A 252 -1.81 -15.18 16.95
CA MET A 252 -2.07 -16.06 15.82
C MET A 252 -3.14 -17.07 16.25
N GLY A 253 -4.42 -16.69 16.22
CA GLY A 253 -5.52 -17.57 16.63
C GLY A 253 -6.81 -16.85 17.00
N GLU A 254 -7.87 -17.61 17.30
CA GLU A 254 -9.12 -17.07 17.84
C GLU A 254 -8.91 -16.51 19.26
N PHE A 255 -9.73 -15.54 19.65
CA PHE A 255 -9.65 -14.88 20.95
C PHE A 255 -10.00 -15.83 22.10
N GLU A 256 -9.13 -15.91 23.11
CA GLU A 256 -9.37 -16.63 24.36
C GLU A 256 -9.52 -15.64 25.54
N PRO A 257 -10.35 -15.93 26.56
CA PRO A 257 -10.59 -15.05 27.69
C PRO A 257 -9.32 -14.63 28.46
N GLU A 258 -8.29 -15.48 28.46
CA GLU A 258 -7.01 -15.23 29.13
C GLU A 258 -6.24 -14.03 28.51
N PHE A 259 -6.53 -13.68 27.25
CA PHE A 259 -5.92 -12.52 26.57
C PHE A 259 -6.40 -11.18 27.17
N SER A 260 -7.63 -11.13 27.70
CA SER A 260 -8.16 -9.93 28.35
C SER A 260 -7.41 -9.57 29.64
N GLY A 261 -6.97 -10.58 30.40
CA GLY A 261 -6.19 -10.38 31.63
C GLY A 261 -4.80 -9.84 31.34
N LYS A 262 -4.15 -10.35 30.28
CA LYS A 262 -2.84 -9.88 29.82
C LYS A 262 -2.91 -8.44 29.31
N MET A 263 -3.95 -8.13 28.52
CA MET A 263 -4.15 -6.77 28.00
C MET A 263 -4.42 -5.76 29.12
N GLY A 264 -5.28 -6.11 30.09
CA GLY A 264 -5.55 -5.25 31.25
C GLY A 264 -4.30 -4.95 32.08
N PHE A 265 -3.41 -5.94 32.25
CA PHE A 265 -2.11 -5.74 32.88
C PHE A 265 -1.25 -4.73 32.09
N TYR A 266 -1.16 -4.88 30.77
CA TYR A 266 -0.36 -3.99 29.94
C TYR A 266 -0.87 -2.55 29.90
N VAL A 267 -2.18 -2.35 29.77
CA VAL A 267 -2.81 -1.03 29.84
C VAL A 267 -2.49 -0.37 31.19
N THR A 268 -2.65 -1.10 32.29
CA THR A 268 -2.35 -0.59 33.64
C THR A 268 -0.87 -0.27 33.81
N ALA A 269 0.02 -1.09 33.25
CA ALA A 269 1.46 -0.85 33.33
C ALA A 269 1.86 0.42 32.57
N VAL A 270 1.33 0.62 31.35
CA VAL A 270 1.60 1.83 30.55
C VAL A 270 1.01 3.08 31.21
N ASP A 271 -0.20 2.99 31.76
CA ASP A 271 -0.83 4.10 32.50
C ASP A 271 -0.05 4.55 33.73
N ASN A 272 0.71 3.65 34.36
CA ASN A 272 1.51 3.97 35.55
C ASN A 272 2.95 4.35 35.22
N LEU A 273 3.52 3.83 34.13
CA LEU A 273 4.94 3.99 33.80
C LEU A 273 5.21 5.09 32.78
N LEU A 274 4.31 5.29 31.81
CA LEU A 274 4.54 6.16 30.65
C LEU A 274 3.59 7.36 30.62
N ARG A 275 2.34 7.18 31.07
CA ARG A 275 1.32 8.22 31.01
C ARG A 275 1.63 9.40 31.94
N THR A 276 1.38 10.61 31.46
CA THR A 276 1.45 11.85 32.24
C THR A 276 0.06 12.44 32.49
N ASP A 277 -0.02 13.51 33.28
CA ASP A 277 -1.29 14.17 33.61
C ASP A 277 -2.03 14.79 32.41
N VAL A 278 -1.33 15.02 31.29
CA VAL A 278 -1.93 15.54 30.05
C VAL A 278 -2.47 14.45 29.14
N ASP A 279 -2.16 13.19 29.44
CA ASP A 279 -2.54 12.05 28.62
C ASP A 279 -3.84 11.40 29.12
N GLN A 280 -4.73 11.10 28.18
CA GLN A 280 -5.93 10.31 28.39
C GLN A 280 -5.58 8.83 28.68
N PRO A 281 -6.52 8.06 29.25
CA PRO A 281 -6.28 6.64 29.57
C PRO A 281 -5.81 5.83 28.35
N THR A 282 -4.88 4.90 28.59
CA THR A 282 -4.32 4.03 27.55
C THR A 282 -5.39 3.10 26.97
N ILE A 283 -5.32 2.86 25.66
CA ILE A 283 -6.20 1.93 24.94
C ILE A 283 -5.44 0.64 24.65
N GLY A 284 -6.06 -0.52 24.88
CA GLY A 284 -5.53 -1.83 24.50
C GLY A 284 -6.29 -2.41 23.30
N ILE A 285 -5.55 -2.97 22.33
CA ILE A 285 -6.08 -3.63 21.12
C ILE A 285 -5.54 -5.07 21.05
#